data_AF-A0A371JTL4-F1
#
_entry.id   AF-A0A371JTL4-F1
#
_cell.length_a   1.000
_cell.length_b   1.000
_cell.length_c   1.000
_cell.angle_alpha   90.00
_cell.angle_beta   90.00
_cell.angle_gamma   90.00
#
_symmetry.space_group_name_H-M   'P 1'
#
loop_
_entity.id
_entity.type
_entity.pdbx_description
1 polymer ?
#
loop_
_entity_poly.entity_id
_entity_poly.type
_entity_poly.pdbx_seq_one_letter_code
_entity_poly.pdbx_strand_id
1 'polypeptide(L)'
;MSTKIIILSIGVLLVLIAILGNIKGKSDKGILSSKLVLSFGIIGVLMIIYGSYSSELINYNTQMEQVSIGNKLKIEGPVETVKVVSPIDKDSVDCRILTMGVYPKGHKKDIWVIIRPTDDRYYPQSDHTNTSYKRDGEWQVVTRFGGDLGEPYDLIIYETDASASSFFSATIAKWKEVDDYPGLQLAEMPAGAKEVERLVIYTRKNCRGVF
;
A
#
# COMPACT_ATOMS: atom_id res chain seq x y z
N MET A 1 19.88 10.11 7.82
CA MET A 1 18.74 11.03 7.56
C MET A 1 18.22 10.75 6.16
N SER A 2 16.90 10.71 5.96
CA SER A 2 16.32 10.55 4.62
C SER A 2 16.77 11.70 3.72
N THR A 3 17.20 11.39 2.49
CA THR A 3 17.60 12.38 1.46
C THR A 3 16.55 13.46 1.27
N LYS A 4 15.27 13.11 1.44
CA LYS A 4 14.11 14.02 1.38
C LYS A 4 14.13 15.10 2.47
N ILE A 5 14.45 14.71 3.71
CA ILE A 5 14.54 15.63 4.87
C ILE A 5 15.73 16.59 4.69
N ILE A 6 16.82 16.10 4.10
CA ILE A 6 18.00 16.92 3.80
C ILE A 6 17.64 18.00 2.77
N ILE A 7 16.94 17.63 1.68
CA ILE A 7 16.49 18.58 0.64
C ILE A 7 15.58 19.66 1.23
N LEU A 8 14.60 19.27 2.06
CA LEU A 8 13.70 20.21 2.73
C LEU A 8 14.47 21.19 3.64
N SER A 9 15.40 20.66 4.43
CA SER A 9 16.21 21.45 5.37
C SER A 9 17.10 22.47 4.65
N ILE A 10 17.72 22.06 3.53
CA ILE A 10 18.52 22.95 2.67
C ILE A 10 17.63 24.03 2.04
N GLY A 11 16.44 23.66 1.56
CA GLY A 11 15.48 24.61 0.99
C GLY A 11 15.10 25.72 2.00
N VAL A 12 14.75 25.33 3.23
CA VAL A 12 14.44 26.28 4.32
C VAL A 12 15.65 27.19 4.62
N LEU A 13 16.84 26.62 4.70
CA LEU A 13 18.06 27.39 4.95
C LEU A 13 18.32 28.44 3.86
N LEU A 14 18.15 28.09 2.58
CA LEU A 14 18.32 29.02 1.46
C LEU A 14 17.31 30.18 1.49
N VAL A 15 16.05 29.90 1.84
CA VAL A 15 15.04 30.95 2.02
C VAL A 15 15.40 31.88 3.19
N LEU A 16 15.87 31.34 4.32
CA LEU A 16 16.33 32.15 5.44
C LEU A 16 17.52 33.03 5.07
N ILE A 17 18.50 32.49 4.33
CA ILE A 17 19.64 33.26 3.83
C ILE A 17 19.18 34.40 2.90
N ALA A 18 18.20 34.13 2.03
CA ALA A 18 17.65 35.16 1.14
C ALA A 18 16.94 36.28 1.93
N ILE A 19 16.13 35.93 2.94
CA ILE A 19 15.43 36.90 3.80
C ILE A 19 16.44 37.75 4.58
N LEU A 20 17.39 37.12 5.27
CA LEU A 20 18.40 37.80 6.07
C LEU A 20 19.34 38.65 5.20
N GLY A 21 19.68 38.14 4.01
CA GLY A 21 20.51 38.84 3.03
C GLY A 21 19.89 40.13 2.48
N ASN A 22 18.55 40.22 2.52
CA ASN A 22 17.78 41.37 2.06
C ASN A 22 17.51 42.41 3.17
N ILE A 23 17.87 42.12 4.42
CA ILE A 23 17.74 43.09 5.52
C ILE A 23 18.72 44.23 5.25
N LYS A 24 18.18 45.43 5.07
CA LYS A 24 18.97 46.65 4.86
C LYS A 24 19.60 47.09 6.18
N GLY A 25 20.93 47.18 6.18
CA GLY A 25 21.68 47.81 7.26
C GLY A 25 21.67 49.34 7.17
N LYS A 26 22.45 50.00 8.05
CA LYS A 26 22.60 51.47 8.10
C LYS A 26 23.10 52.12 6.79
N SER A 27 23.63 51.33 5.85
CA SER A 27 24.17 51.80 4.56
C SER A 27 23.19 51.68 3.39
N ASP A 28 21.93 51.35 3.64
CA ASP A 28 20.85 51.18 2.65
C ASP A 28 21.11 50.10 1.56
N LYS A 29 22.24 49.39 1.68
CA LYS A 29 22.63 48.23 0.89
C LYS A 29 22.35 46.96 1.70
N GLY A 30 21.69 45.99 1.07
CA GLY A 30 21.52 44.65 1.63
C GLY A 30 22.86 43.94 1.83
N ILE A 31 22.88 42.93 2.69
CA ILE A 31 24.07 42.13 3.02
C ILE A 31 24.49 41.28 1.80
N LEU A 32 23.51 40.83 1.00
CA LEU A 32 23.73 40.09 -0.24
C LEU A 32 23.33 40.92 -1.47
N SER A 33 23.92 40.60 -2.61
CA SER A 33 23.52 41.20 -3.88
C SER A 33 22.10 40.76 -4.25
N SER A 34 21.35 41.64 -4.90
CA SER A 34 19.96 41.37 -5.31
C SER A 34 19.83 40.10 -6.16
N LYS A 35 20.83 39.82 -7.01
CA LYS A 35 20.89 38.59 -7.81
C LYS A 35 21.01 37.33 -6.94
N LEU A 36 21.85 37.34 -5.91
CA LEU A 36 22.02 36.19 -5.01
C LEU A 36 20.78 35.96 -4.14
N VAL A 37 20.19 37.04 -3.62
CA VAL A 37 18.92 36.98 -2.86
C VAL A 37 17.83 36.33 -3.71
N LEU A 38 17.69 36.76 -4.97
CA LEU A 38 16.70 36.21 -5.89
C LEU A 38 16.95 34.73 -6.19
N SER A 39 18.21 34.36 -6.52
CA SER A 39 18.56 32.97 -6.82
C SER A 39 18.32 32.04 -5.63
N PHE A 40 18.76 32.42 -4.43
CA PHE A 40 18.54 31.59 -3.23
C PHE A 40 17.07 31.49 -2.85
N GLY A 41 16.30 32.58 -3.00
CA GLY A 41 14.86 32.56 -2.78
C GLY A 41 14.15 31.57 -3.73
N ILE A 42 14.42 31.66 -5.04
CA ILE A 42 13.79 30.79 -6.04
C ILE A 42 14.19 29.32 -5.83
N ILE A 43 15.49 29.05 -5.69
CA ILE A 43 15.98 27.67 -5.51
C ILE A 43 15.45 27.09 -4.19
N GLY A 44 15.47 27.87 -3.11
CA GLY A 44 14.97 27.44 -1.80
C GLY A 44 13.48 27.07 -1.84
N VAL A 45 12.65 27.91 -2.47
CA VAL A 45 11.21 27.63 -2.64
C VAL A 45 10.98 26.39 -3.50
N LEU A 46 11.68 26.24 -4.63
CA LEU A 46 11.57 25.05 -5.48
C LEU A 46 11.97 23.77 -4.73
N MET A 47 13.03 23.82 -3.91
CA MET A 47 13.45 22.69 -3.08
C MET A 47 12.44 22.36 -1.97
N ILE A 48 11.80 23.37 -1.35
CA ILE A 48 10.73 23.16 -0.37
C ILE A 48 9.53 22.51 -1.05
N ILE A 49 9.12 22.99 -2.23
CA ILE A 49 8.01 22.39 -3.00
C ILE A 49 8.35 20.94 -3.34
N TYR A 50 9.49 20.68 -3.97
CA TYR A 50 9.90 19.33 -4.34
C TYR A 50 10.03 18.42 -3.12
N GLY A 51 10.67 18.88 -2.05
CA GLY A 51 10.81 18.15 -0.79
C GLY A 51 9.47 17.86 -0.13
N SER A 52 8.51 18.79 -0.19
CA SER A 52 7.16 18.61 0.37
C SER A 52 6.30 17.66 -0.46
N TYR A 53 6.35 17.75 -1.79
CA TYR A 53 5.63 16.84 -2.70
C TYR A 53 6.20 15.41 -2.68
N SER A 54 7.52 15.27 -2.50
CA SER A 54 8.19 13.96 -2.48
C SER A 54 8.27 13.33 -1.07
N SER A 55 8.03 14.13 -0.02
CA SER A 55 7.89 13.62 1.34
C SER A 55 6.42 13.27 1.60
N GLU A 56 6.21 12.21 2.35
CA GLU A 56 4.90 11.79 2.86
C GLU A 56 4.31 12.81 3.87
N LEU A 57 4.86 14.03 3.98
CA LEU A 57 4.41 15.11 4.85
C LEU A 57 3.17 15.81 4.32
N ILE A 58 2.94 15.79 3.01
CA ILE A 58 1.64 16.13 2.44
C ILE A 58 0.80 14.86 2.55
N ASN A 59 -0.03 14.81 3.59
CA ASN A 59 -1.20 13.94 3.60
C ASN A 59 -2.06 14.41 2.43
N TYR A 60 -1.85 13.81 1.25
CA TYR A 60 -2.84 13.92 0.19
C TYR A 60 -4.14 13.49 0.86
N ASN A 61 -5.13 14.38 0.83
CA ASN A 61 -6.52 13.98 0.96
C ASN A 61 -6.79 13.09 -0.27
N THR A 62 -6.26 11.87 -0.24
CA THR A 62 -6.72 10.80 -1.10
C THR A 62 -8.20 10.76 -0.83
N GLN A 63 -9.00 10.92 -1.88
CA GLN A 63 -10.43 10.65 -1.77
C GLN A 63 -10.56 9.34 -1.00
N MET A 64 -11.34 9.33 0.10
CA MET A 64 -11.51 8.13 0.92
C MET A 64 -11.70 6.95 -0.01
N GLU A 65 -10.77 5.99 0.06
CA GLU A 65 -10.72 4.91 -0.90
C GLU A 65 -12.05 4.13 -0.87
N GLN A 66 -12.84 4.27 -1.94
CA GLN A 66 -14.12 3.57 -2.04
C GLN A 66 -13.84 2.13 -2.49
N VAL A 67 -13.88 1.21 -1.53
CA VAL A 67 -13.78 -0.24 -1.77
C VAL A 67 -15.18 -0.84 -1.90
N SER A 68 -15.37 -1.66 -2.93
CA SER A 68 -16.61 -2.43 -3.10
C SER A 68 -16.63 -3.60 -2.12
N ILE A 69 -17.80 -3.94 -1.60
CA ILE A 69 -18.00 -5.12 -0.74
C ILE A 69 -18.79 -6.15 -1.55
N GLY A 70 -18.26 -7.37 -1.67
CA GLY A 70 -18.91 -8.48 -2.36
C GLY A 70 -20.11 -9.04 -1.58
N ASN A 71 -20.64 -10.19 -2.03
CA ASN A 71 -21.66 -10.89 -1.27
C ASN A 71 -21.07 -11.40 0.05
N LYS A 72 -21.87 -11.41 1.12
CA LYS A 72 -21.45 -11.88 2.44
C LYS A 72 -22.07 -13.21 2.79
N LEU A 73 -21.25 -14.18 3.17
CA LEU A 73 -21.68 -15.42 3.79
C LEU A 73 -22.22 -15.13 5.19
N LYS A 74 -23.39 -15.70 5.53
CA LYS A 74 -23.88 -15.68 6.90
C LYS A 74 -23.16 -16.76 7.70
N ILE A 75 -22.50 -16.36 8.79
CA ILE A 75 -21.86 -17.29 9.72
C ILE A 75 -22.83 -17.57 10.87
N GLU A 76 -23.21 -18.83 11.02
CA GLU A 76 -24.02 -19.32 12.13
C GLU A 76 -23.17 -20.21 13.03
N GLY A 77 -23.19 -19.95 14.34
CA GLY A 77 -22.43 -20.73 15.33
C GLY A 77 -20.99 -20.25 15.59
N PRO A 78 -20.21 -21.01 16.37
CA PRO A 78 -18.85 -20.64 16.74
C PRO A 78 -17.88 -20.72 15.55
N VAL A 79 -16.97 -19.77 15.45
CA VAL A 79 -15.89 -19.77 14.45
C VAL A 79 -14.75 -20.65 14.94
N GLU A 80 -14.54 -21.78 14.27
CA GLU A 80 -13.49 -22.76 14.62
C GLU A 80 -12.23 -22.62 13.77
N THR A 81 -12.36 -22.07 12.55
CA THR A 81 -11.25 -21.90 11.60
C THR A 81 -11.29 -20.52 10.97
N VAL A 82 -10.15 -20.08 10.43
CA VAL A 82 -10.12 -18.90 9.57
C VAL A 82 -10.97 -19.17 8.34
N LYS A 83 -11.85 -18.23 7.99
CA LYS A 83 -12.71 -18.30 6.80
C LYS A 83 -12.92 -16.94 6.15
N VAL A 84 -13.12 -16.91 4.84
CA VAL A 84 -13.63 -15.76 4.08
C VAL A 84 -15.14 -15.66 4.28
N VAL A 85 -15.62 -14.45 4.52
CA VAL A 85 -17.05 -14.13 4.51
C VAL A 85 -17.43 -13.31 3.28
N SER A 86 -16.50 -12.57 2.68
CA SER A 86 -16.72 -11.84 1.43
C SER A 86 -15.40 -11.70 0.67
N PRO A 87 -15.36 -11.93 -0.66
CA PRO A 87 -16.46 -12.43 -1.49
C PRO A 87 -16.79 -13.91 -1.20
N ILE A 88 -17.86 -14.44 -1.79
CA ILE A 88 -18.18 -15.87 -1.74
C ILE A 88 -17.73 -16.58 -3.01
N ASP A 89 -17.65 -17.91 -2.98
CA ASP A 89 -17.29 -18.73 -4.14
C ASP A 89 -18.16 -18.40 -5.36
N LYS A 90 -17.50 -18.25 -6.51
CA LYS A 90 -18.06 -17.89 -7.82
C LYS A 90 -18.61 -16.46 -7.94
N ASP A 91 -18.38 -15.59 -6.96
CA ASP A 91 -18.74 -14.18 -7.07
C ASP A 91 -18.02 -13.52 -8.25
N SER A 92 -18.72 -12.58 -8.90
CA SER A 92 -18.11 -11.62 -9.82
C SER A 92 -17.86 -10.30 -9.09
N VAL A 93 -16.60 -9.93 -8.91
CA VAL A 93 -16.13 -8.82 -8.07
C VAL A 93 -15.58 -7.64 -8.89
N ASP A 94 -15.63 -6.44 -8.31
CA ASP A 94 -14.93 -5.29 -8.90
C ASP A 94 -13.41 -5.45 -8.84
N CYS A 95 -12.66 -4.67 -9.62
CA CYS A 95 -11.19 -4.68 -9.64
C CYS A 95 -10.54 -4.37 -8.29
N ARG A 96 -11.32 -3.85 -7.34
CA ARG A 96 -10.89 -3.54 -6.00
C ARG A 96 -12.01 -3.80 -5.02
N ILE A 97 -11.79 -4.72 -4.09
CA ILE A 97 -12.77 -5.07 -3.05
C ILE A 97 -12.15 -5.10 -1.68
N LEU A 98 -13.01 -5.01 -0.67
CA LEU A 98 -12.66 -5.41 0.69
C LEU A 98 -12.91 -6.91 0.84
N THR A 99 -11.84 -7.70 0.89
CA THR A 99 -11.92 -9.10 1.28
C THR A 99 -12.01 -9.16 2.79
N MET A 100 -13.00 -9.88 3.29
CA MET A 100 -13.33 -9.96 4.71
C MET A 100 -13.45 -11.41 5.13
N GLY A 101 -13.21 -11.68 6.40
CA GLY A 101 -13.41 -13.00 6.97
C GLY A 101 -13.47 -13.00 8.49
N VAL A 102 -13.51 -14.20 9.04
CA VAL A 102 -13.55 -14.46 10.49
C VAL A 102 -12.42 -15.40 10.89
N TYR A 103 -12.04 -15.38 12.17
CA TYR A 103 -11.02 -16.25 12.75
C TYR A 103 -11.40 -16.70 14.18
N PRO A 104 -10.90 -17.88 14.64
CA PRO A 104 -11.27 -18.42 15.94
C PRO A 104 -10.70 -17.60 17.11
N LYS A 105 -11.39 -17.63 18.26
CA LYS A 105 -10.94 -16.93 19.46
C LYS A 105 -9.53 -17.40 19.86
N GLY A 106 -8.63 -16.45 20.10
CA GLY A 106 -7.23 -16.73 20.46
C GLY A 106 -6.31 -17.01 19.27
N HIS A 107 -6.77 -16.84 18.02
CA HIS A 107 -5.94 -16.98 16.83
C HIS A 107 -4.82 -15.92 16.76
N LYS A 108 -3.57 -16.37 16.86
CA LYS A 108 -2.39 -15.49 16.90
C LYS A 108 -1.62 -15.37 15.59
N LYS A 109 -1.82 -16.27 14.63
CA LYS A 109 -1.13 -16.20 13.36
C LYS A 109 -1.62 -15.02 12.54
N ASP A 110 -0.78 -14.58 11.64
CA ASP A 110 -1.17 -13.61 10.62
C ASP A 110 -2.04 -14.30 9.57
N ILE A 111 -2.91 -13.51 8.95
CA ILE A 111 -3.80 -13.96 7.88
C ILE A 111 -3.43 -13.17 6.64
N TRP A 112 -3.17 -13.88 5.56
CA TRP A 112 -2.82 -13.31 4.26
C TRP A 112 -3.83 -13.72 3.22
N VAL A 113 -4.17 -12.75 2.36
CA VAL A 113 -4.88 -13.01 1.11
C VAL A 113 -3.85 -13.07 0.00
N ILE A 114 -3.94 -14.10 -0.83
CA ILE A 114 -3.12 -14.28 -2.01
C ILE A 114 -4.05 -14.55 -3.17
N ILE A 115 -3.86 -13.82 -4.27
CA ILE A 115 -4.61 -14.07 -5.50
C ILE A 115 -3.72 -14.82 -6.49
N ARG A 116 -4.33 -15.75 -7.24
CA ARG A 116 -3.68 -16.41 -8.39
C ARG A 116 -4.57 -16.25 -9.64
N PRO A 117 -4.18 -15.38 -10.60
CA PRO A 117 -4.84 -15.25 -11.90
C PRO A 117 -4.56 -16.47 -12.80
N THR A 118 -4.96 -16.34 -14.07
CA THR A 118 -4.73 -17.35 -15.11
C THR A 118 -3.28 -17.53 -15.54
N ASP A 119 -2.35 -16.68 -15.08
CA ASP A 119 -0.91 -16.82 -15.31
C ASP A 119 -0.20 -17.76 -14.30
N ASP A 120 -0.98 -18.35 -13.39
CA ASP A 120 -0.55 -19.28 -12.35
C ASP A 120 0.52 -18.73 -11.39
N ARG A 121 0.60 -17.40 -11.25
CA ARG A 121 1.48 -16.71 -10.30
C ARG A 121 0.72 -16.28 -9.04
N TYR A 122 1.42 -16.24 -7.92
CA TYR A 122 0.86 -15.92 -6.61
C TYR A 122 1.19 -14.48 -6.23
N TYR A 123 0.16 -13.71 -5.91
CA TYR A 123 0.27 -12.29 -5.59
C TYR A 123 -0.26 -12.02 -4.18
N PRO A 124 0.61 -11.91 -3.16
CA PRO A 124 0.19 -11.55 -1.81
C PRO A 124 -0.40 -10.14 -1.79
N GLN A 125 -1.52 -9.98 -1.09
CA GLN A 125 -2.29 -8.75 -0.99
C GLN A 125 -2.12 -8.14 0.39
N SER A 126 -1.91 -6.83 0.45
CA SER A 126 -1.81 -6.09 1.70
C SER A 126 -2.25 -4.64 1.54
N ASP A 127 -2.76 -4.06 2.63
CA ASP A 127 -3.24 -2.68 2.66
C ASP A 127 -2.46 -1.88 3.71
N HIS A 128 -1.51 -1.02 3.28
CA HIS A 128 -0.63 -0.14 4.09
C HIS A 128 0.01 -0.72 5.37
N THR A 129 -0.21 -2.00 5.61
CA THR A 129 0.07 -2.79 6.79
C THR A 129 0.54 -4.12 6.25
N ASN A 130 1.50 -4.71 6.93
CA ASN A 130 2.21 -5.86 6.40
C ASN A 130 1.31 -7.08 6.22
N THR A 131 0.11 -7.14 6.82
CA THR A 131 -0.80 -8.32 6.82
C THR A 131 -2.27 -7.85 6.85
N SER A 132 -3.24 -8.77 6.86
CA SER A 132 -4.65 -8.37 7.03
C SER A 132 -4.91 -7.70 8.39
N TYR A 133 -5.83 -6.75 8.41
CA TYR A 133 -6.27 -6.10 9.63
C TYR A 133 -7.21 -7.01 10.41
N LYS A 134 -6.91 -7.27 11.69
CA LYS A 134 -7.69 -8.16 12.57
C LYS A 134 -8.28 -7.39 13.75
N ARG A 135 -9.58 -7.53 14.01
CA ARG A 135 -10.25 -6.99 15.20
C ARG A 135 -11.48 -7.83 15.55
N ASP A 136 -11.68 -8.11 16.84
CA ASP A 136 -12.91 -8.73 17.37
C ASP A 136 -13.36 -10.03 16.68
N GLY A 137 -12.41 -10.88 16.26
CA GLY A 137 -12.72 -12.14 15.56
C GLY A 137 -12.93 -12.01 14.05
N GLU A 138 -12.85 -10.79 13.52
CA GLU A 138 -12.98 -10.48 12.10
C GLU A 138 -11.65 -10.01 11.53
N TRP A 139 -11.43 -10.31 10.25
CA TRP A 139 -10.28 -9.82 9.50
C TRP A 139 -10.70 -9.22 8.17
N GLN A 140 -9.91 -8.27 7.67
CA GLN A 140 -10.13 -7.67 6.36
C GLN A 140 -8.83 -7.22 5.70
N VAL A 141 -8.84 -7.18 4.37
CA VAL A 141 -7.77 -6.63 3.55
C VAL A 141 -8.34 -6.13 2.23
N VAL A 142 -7.75 -5.05 1.70
CA VAL A 142 -8.06 -4.59 0.35
C VAL A 142 -7.38 -5.53 -0.63
N THR A 143 -8.17 -6.12 -1.52
CA THR A 143 -7.69 -6.98 -2.59
C THR A 143 -7.85 -6.24 -3.92
N ARG A 144 -6.78 -6.22 -4.72
CA ARG A 144 -6.73 -5.58 -6.04
C ARG A 144 -6.56 -6.65 -7.11
N PHE A 145 -7.42 -6.63 -8.11
CA PHE A 145 -7.39 -7.54 -9.24
C PHE A 145 -6.97 -6.78 -10.49
N GLY A 146 -6.05 -7.38 -11.24
CA GLY A 146 -5.78 -7.00 -12.62
C GLY A 146 -6.68 -7.77 -13.59
N GLY A 147 -6.27 -7.85 -14.85
CA GLY A 147 -6.83 -8.82 -15.78
C GLY A 147 -8.06 -8.41 -16.57
N ASP A 148 -8.57 -9.35 -17.35
CA ASP A 148 -9.69 -9.14 -18.28
C ASP A 148 -11.06 -9.35 -17.64
N LEU A 149 -12.13 -8.93 -18.33
CA LEU A 149 -13.50 -9.19 -17.90
C LEU A 149 -13.77 -10.71 -17.82
N GLY A 150 -14.31 -11.16 -16.70
CA GLY A 150 -14.67 -12.56 -16.47
C GLY A 150 -13.49 -13.49 -16.24
N GLU A 151 -12.29 -12.95 -16.04
CA GLU A 151 -11.10 -13.74 -15.73
C GLU A 151 -11.25 -14.41 -14.36
N PRO A 152 -10.99 -15.74 -14.26
CA PRO A 152 -11.03 -16.45 -12.99
C PRO A 152 -9.78 -16.17 -12.16
N TYR A 153 -9.98 -16.05 -10.85
CA TYR A 153 -8.92 -15.92 -9.85
C TYR A 153 -9.16 -16.93 -8.75
N ASP A 154 -8.10 -17.60 -8.32
CA ASP A 154 -8.11 -18.24 -7.00
C ASP A 154 -7.88 -17.14 -5.95
N LEU A 155 -8.82 -16.96 -5.03
CA LEU A 155 -8.67 -16.17 -3.81
C LEU A 155 -8.30 -17.13 -2.68
N ILE A 156 -7.06 -17.03 -2.21
CA ILE A 156 -6.47 -18.03 -1.32
C ILE A 156 -6.11 -17.38 0.01
N ILE A 157 -6.52 -18.01 1.10
CA ILE A 157 -6.22 -17.56 2.46
C ILE A 157 -5.12 -18.41 3.04
N TYR A 158 -4.10 -17.74 3.56
CA TYR A 158 -2.98 -18.34 4.26
C TYR A 158 -2.95 -17.88 5.71
N GLU A 159 -2.74 -18.84 6.62
CA GLU A 159 -2.20 -18.57 7.94
C GLU A 159 -0.67 -18.57 7.86
N THR A 160 -0.02 -17.55 8.42
CA THR A 160 1.44 -17.43 8.37
C THR A 160 2.06 -17.27 9.75
N ASP A 161 3.27 -17.81 9.91
CA ASP A 161 4.18 -17.40 10.97
C ASP A 161 4.88 -16.06 10.65
N ALA A 162 5.65 -15.54 11.61
CA ALA A 162 6.34 -14.27 11.47
C ALA A 162 7.36 -14.25 10.31
N SER A 163 7.99 -15.39 10.01
CA SER A 163 8.96 -15.49 8.92
C SER A 163 8.27 -15.41 7.56
N ALA A 164 7.17 -16.16 7.39
CA ALA A 164 6.36 -16.13 6.18
C ALA A 164 5.69 -14.77 5.96
N SER A 165 5.17 -14.15 7.01
CA SER A 165 4.64 -12.78 6.93
C SER A 165 5.71 -11.79 6.48
N SER A 166 6.90 -11.84 7.10
CA SER A 166 8.01 -10.94 6.73
C SER A 166 8.44 -11.15 5.28
N PHE A 167 8.46 -12.39 4.79
CA PHE A 167 8.76 -12.70 3.40
C PHE A 167 7.78 -12.02 2.44
N PHE A 168 6.46 -12.16 2.67
CA PHE A 168 5.46 -11.53 1.81
C PHE A 168 5.53 -10.00 1.87
N SER A 169 5.69 -9.40 3.04
CA SER A 169 5.84 -7.95 3.17
C SER A 169 7.08 -7.43 2.44
N ALA A 170 8.22 -8.12 2.59
CA ALA A 170 9.46 -7.77 1.89
C ALA A 170 9.33 -7.93 0.37
N THR A 171 8.62 -8.97 -0.07
CA THR A 171 8.34 -9.22 -1.49
C THR A 171 7.55 -8.06 -2.10
N ILE A 172 6.43 -7.67 -1.45
CA ILE A 172 5.60 -6.55 -1.90
C ILE A 172 6.39 -5.24 -1.88
N ALA A 173 7.16 -4.99 -0.84
CA ALA A 173 7.99 -3.78 -0.73
C ALA A 173 9.00 -3.70 -1.87
N LYS A 174 9.68 -4.81 -2.20
CA LYS A 174 10.62 -4.89 -3.31
C LYS A 174 9.93 -4.65 -4.66
N TRP A 175 8.79 -5.29 -4.91
CA TRP A 175 8.02 -5.10 -6.15
C TRP A 175 7.57 -3.65 -6.32
N LYS A 176 7.11 -3.01 -5.25
CA LYS A 176 6.74 -1.59 -5.25
C LYS A 176 7.93 -0.66 -5.49
N GLU A 177 9.11 -0.98 -4.96
CA GLU A 177 10.32 -0.17 -5.12
C GLU A 177 10.76 -0.08 -6.59
N VAL A 178 10.61 -1.17 -7.35
CA VAL A 178 11.03 -1.26 -8.75
C VAL A 178 9.88 -1.17 -9.77
N ASP A 179 8.64 -1.04 -9.29
CA ASP A 179 7.40 -1.05 -10.07
C ASP A 179 7.26 -2.27 -11.00
N ASP A 180 7.61 -3.45 -10.49
CA ASP A 180 7.55 -4.72 -11.22
C ASP A 180 6.94 -5.81 -10.33
N TYR A 181 5.89 -6.46 -10.82
CA TYR A 181 5.07 -7.43 -10.10
C TYR A 181 5.06 -8.77 -10.86
N PRO A 182 6.18 -9.51 -10.90
CA PRO A 182 6.29 -10.75 -11.67
C PRO A 182 5.48 -11.92 -11.08
N GLY A 183 5.02 -11.77 -9.83
CA GLY A 183 4.31 -12.82 -9.11
C GLY A 183 5.22 -13.96 -8.64
N LEU A 184 4.85 -14.61 -7.54
CA LEU A 184 5.59 -15.74 -6.98
C LEU A 184 5.20 -17.05 -7.70
N GLN A 185 6.15 -17.97 -7.82
CA GLN A 185 5.86 -19.37 -8.13
C GLN A 185 5.48 -20.13 -6.86
N LEU A 186 4.78 -21.25 -7.02
CA LEU A 186 4.43 -22.11 -5.89
C LEU A 186 5.66 -22.57 -5.08
N ALA A 187 6.78 -22.84 -5.74
CA ALA A 187 8.03 -23.24 -5.08
C ALA A 187 8.69 -22.11 -4.27
N GLU A 188 8.33 -20.85 -4.53
CA GLU A 188 8.83 -19.67 -3.82
C GLU A 188 7.98 -19.33 -2.59
N MET A 189 6.87 -20.05 -2.37
CA MET A 189 6.01 -19.86 -1.20
C MET A 189 6.76 -20.21 0.09
N PRO A 190 6.74 -19.35 1.12
CA PRO A 190 7.48 -19.60 2.35
C PRO A 190 6.88 -20.78 3.12
N ALA A 191 7.72 -21.65 3.67
CA ALA A 191 7.27 -22.86 4.39
C ALA A 191 6.36 -22.57 5.60
N GLY A 192 6.46 -21.38 6.18
CA GLY A 192 5.61 -20.91 7.28
C GLY A 192 4.20 -20.47 6.86
N ALA A 193 3.87 -20.49 5.56
CA ALA A 193 2.55 -20.18 5.03
C ALA A 193 1.75 -21.48 4.83
N LYS A 194 0.63 -21.59 5.55
CA LYS A 194 -0.32 -22.70 5.43
C LYS A 194 -1.62 -22.22 4.81
N GLU A 195 -1.98 -22.78 3.66
CA GLU A 195 -3.29 -22.56 3.05
C GLU A 195 -4.39 -23.08 3.98
N VAL A 196 -5.41 -22.25 4.21
CA VAL A 196 -6.57 -22.60 5.04
C VAL A 196 -7.88 -22.55 4.28
N GLU A 197 -7.95 -21.78 3.19
CA GLU A 197 -9.12 -21.72 2.32
C GLU A 197 -8.74 -21.25 0.92
N ARG A 198 -9.52 -21.69 -0.08
CA ARG A 198 -9.43 -21.27 -1.47
C ARG A 198 -10.82 -21.17 -2.06
N LEU A 199 -11.11 -20.04 -2.70
CA LEU A 199 -12.34 -19.79 -3.45
C LEU A 199 -11.99 -19.41 -4.88
N VAL A 200 -12.88 -19.68 -5.83
CA VAL A 200 -12.75 -19.20 -7.20
C VAL A 200 -13.68 -18.02 -7.39
N ILE A 201 -13.15 -16.88 -7.82
CA ILE A 201 -13.93 -15.67 -8.11
C ILE A 201 -13.62 -15.15 -9.50
N TYR A 202 -14.46 -14.24 -10.01
CA TYR A 202 -14.36 -13.69 -11.35
C TYR A 202 -14.30 -12.17 -11.32
N THR A 203 -13.60 -11.56 -12.26
CA THR A 203 -13.67 -10.10 -12.44
C THR A 203 -15.00 -9.72 -13.13
N ARG A 204 -15.69 -8.72 -12.57
CA ARG A 204 -16.96 -8.19 -13.10
C ARG A 204 -16.76 -7.28 -14.31
N LYS A 205 -15.56 -6.73 -14.49
CA LYS A 205 -15.19 -5.78 -15.55
C LYS A 205 -13.72 -5.94 -15.92
N ASN A 206 -13.29 -5.28 -17.00
CA ASN A 206 -11.87 -5.22 -17.34
C ASN A 206 -11.12 -4.42 -16.26
N CYS A 207 -10.05 -5.00 -15.74
CA CYS A 207 -9.26 -4.49 -14.63
C CYS A 207 -7.79 -4.27 -15.01
N ARG A 208 -7.45 -4.26 -16.30
CA ARG A 208 -6.10 -3.90 -16.77
C ARG A 208 -5.77 -2.44 -16.43
N GLY A 209 -4.55 -2.21 -15.94
CA GLY A 209 -4.07 -0.86 -15.59
C GLY A 209 -4.66 -0.29 -14.30
N VAL A 210 -5.33 -1.12 -13.49
CA VAL A 210 -5.77 -0.76 -12.14
C VAL A 210 -4.62 -1.12 -11.18
N PHE A 211 -3.95 -0.10 -10.65
CA PHE A 211 -2.81 -0.22 -9.72
C PHE A 211 -3.21 0.23 -8.31
#